data_AF-A0A2E7JCA1-F1
#
_entry.id   AF-A0A2E7JCA1-F1
#
_cell.length_a   1.000
_cell.length_b   1.000
_cell.length_c   1.000
_cell.angle_alpha   90.00
_cell.angle_beta   90.00
_cell.angle_gamma   90.00
#
_symmetry.space_group_name_H-M   'P 1'
#
loop_
_entity.id
_entity.type
_entity.pdbx_description
1 polymer ?
#
loop_
_entity_poly.entity_id
_entity_poly.type
_entity_poly.pdbx_seq_one_letter_code
_entity_poly.pdbx_strand_id
1 'polypeptide(L)'
;MKKYFVSALLLSAAGGAVADEVINENLVVTQRACIGVDCQDGEQFSFETLKVKGDSPQIYFKDTSNSGAFPRNDWQIGVSDEVAGSAASFFIEDTTHSRRVLEISPEGDVALGTMSVVVEDAISVGSESAQRRVTFVADAESDTDAVNLRTAQDVVSNLDVEAEAAELDAALSELNARLSALSARVSALEP
;
A
#
# COMPACT_ATOMS: atom_id res chain seq x y z
N MET A 1 -81.33 37.18 7.16
CA MET A 1 -80.23 36.20 7.33
C MET A 1 -79.72 35.80 5.95
N LYS A 2 -78.51 36.21 5.57
CA LYS A 2 -77.83 35.72 4.36
C LYS A 2 -76.39 35.41 4.76
N LYS A 3 -76.13 34.12 4.98
CA LYS A 3 -74.82 33.59 5.35
C LYS A 3 -74.03 33.42 4.06
N TYR A 4 -73.00 34.23 3.87
CA TYR A 4 -72.02 34.01 2.80
C TYR A 4 -71.04 32.95 3.29
N PHE A 5 -71.08 31.77 2.68
CA PHE A 5 -70.10 30.72 2.89
C PHE A 5 -68.78 31.13 2.22
N VAL A 6 -67.75 31.36 3.02
CA VAL A 6 -66.37 31.46 2.54
C VAL A 6 -65.92 30.03 2.24
N SER A 7 -65.68 29.73 0.96
CA SER A 7 -65.06 28.47 0.54
C SER A 7 -63.55 28.61 0.72
N ALA A 8 -63.02 27.96 1.76
CA ALA A 8 -61.59 27.88 2.00
C ALA A 8 -60.98 26.86 1.01
N LEU A 9 -60.17 27.36 0.09
CA LEU A 9 -59.34 26.54 -0.79
C LEU A 9 -58.24 25.91 0.07
N LEU A 10 -58.39 24.64 0.42
CA LEU A 10 -57.36 23.83 1.08
C LEU A 10 -56.21 23.64 0.09
N LEU A 11 -55.16 24.44 0.25
CA LEU A 11 -53.89 24.27 -0.44
C LEU A 11 -53.18 23.06 0.16
N SER A 12 -53.44 21.88 -0.40
CA SER A 12 -52.77 20.65 -0.03
C SER A 12 -51.27 20.82 -0.30
N ALA A 13 -50.46 20.91 0.76
CA ALA A 13 -49.01 20.83 0.63
C ALA A 13 -48.66 19.44 0.09
N ALA A 14 -48.24 19.35 -1.16
CA ALA A 14 -47.69 18.12 -1.71
C ALA A 14 -46.37 17.84 -0.98
N GLY A 15 -46.39 16.92 -0.02
CA GLY A 15 -45.17 16.38 0.56
C GLY A 15 -44.38 15.66 -0.53
N GLY A 16 -43.10 15.97 -0.69
CA GLY A 16 -42.24 15.27 -1.63
C GLY A 16 -42.17 13.78 -1.26
N ALA A 17 -42.49 12.91 -2.21
CA ALA A 17 -42.25 11.49 -2.06
C ALA A 17 -40.73 11.23 -2.20
N VAL A 18 -40.13 10.59 -1.20
CA VAL A 18 -38.74 10.10 -1.26
C VAL A 18 -38.82 8.63 -1.62
N ALA A 19 -38.76 8.32 -2.90
CA ALA A 19 -38.66 6.96 -3.41
C ALA A 19 -37.34 6.83 -4.17
N ASP A 20 -36.67 5.69 -4.02
CA ASP A 20 -35.45 5.41 -4.77
C ASP A 20 -35.78 5.25 -6.26
N GLU A 21 -34.90 5.78 -7.11
CA GLU A 21 -34.97 5.50 -8.55
C GLU A 21 -34.40 4.11 -8.80
N VAL A 22 -35.26 3.19 -9.27
CA VAL A 22 -34.87 1.82 -9.62
C VAL A 22 -34.91 1.66 -11.13
N ILE A 23 -33.74 1.47 -11.74
CA ILE A 23 -33.60 1.10 -13.14
C ILE A 23 -33.59 -0.43 -13.22
N ASN A 24 -34.69 -1.03 -13.67
CA ASN A 24 -34.85 -2.50 -13.72
C ASN A 24 -34.00 -3.18 -14.82
N GLU A 25 -33.29 -2.40 -15.62
CA GLU A 25 -32.42 -2.86 -16.70
C GLU A 25 -31.05 -2.15 -16.64
N ASN A 26 -30.26 -2.26 -17.69
CA ASN A 26 -28.96 -1.62 -17.78
C ASN A 26 -29.11 -0.09 -17.89
N LEU A 27 -28.41 0.65 -17.04
CA LEU A 27 -28.20 2.08 -17.22
C LEU A 27 -26.97 2.30 -18.11
N VAL A 28 -27.18 2.81 -19.32
CA VAL A 28 -26.10 3.19 -20.24
C VAL A 28 -26.02 4.71 -20.32
N VAL A 29 -24.97 5.28 -19.74
CA VAL A 29 -24.66 6.71 -19.83
C VAL A 29 -23.62 6.89 -20.95
N THR A 30 -24.01 7.56 -22.04
CA THR A 30 -23.15 7.70 -23.23
C THR A 30 -22.06 8.76 -23.07
N GLN A 31 -22.22 9.68 -22.11
CA GLN A 31 -21.24 10.73 -21.82
C GLN A 31 -20.63 10.54 -20.42
N ARG A 32 -21.12 11.27 -19.42
CA ARG A 32 -20.48 11.38 -18.11
C ARG A 32 -21.51 11.32 -16.99
N ALA A 33 -21.12 10.75 -15.87
CA ALA A 33 -21.96 10.64 -14.68
C ALA A 33 -21.25 11.23 -13.45
N CYS A 34 -22.00 11.94 -12.62
CA CYS A 34 -21.57 12.31 -11.28
C CYS A 34 -22.45 11.55 -10.28
N ILE A 35 -21.83 10.85 -9.34
CA ILE A 35 -22.51 10.10 -8.28
C ILE A 35 -22.04 10.60 -6.92
N GLY A 36 -22.98 10.93 -6.04
CA GLY A 36 -22.70 11.32 -4.66
C GLY A 36 -23.30 12.68 -4.29
N VAL A 37 -23.23 13.00 -2.99
CA VAL A 37 -23.99 14.10 -2.38
C VAL A 37 -23.52 15.49 -2.82
N ASP A 38 -22.26 15.60 -3.28
CA ASP A 38 -21.67 16.87 -3.70
C ASP A 38 -21.74 17.08 -5.23
N CYS A 39 -22.45 16.22 -5.95
CA CYS A 39 -22.72 16.43 -7.37
C CYS A 39 -23.67 17.62 -7.56
N GLN A 40 -23.37 18.47 -8.54
CA GLN A 40 -24.13 19.70 -8.80
C GLN A 40 -24.84 19.65 -10.16
N ASP A 41 -26.02 20.28 -10.24
CA ASP A 41 -26.70 20.47 -11.52
C ASP A 41 -25.90 21.43 -12.42
N GLY A 42 -25.72 21.07 -13.68
CA GLY A 42 -24.86 21.79 -14.62
C GLY A 42 -23.34 21.68 -14.35
N GLU A 43 -22.90 20.73 -13.52
CA GLU A 43 -21.48 20.54 -13.23
C GLU A 43 -20.66 20.28 -14.51
N GLN A 44 -19.52 20.96 -14.62
CA GLN A 44 -18.59 20.78 -15.73
C GLN A 44 -17.73 19.54 -15.50
N PHE A 45 -17.44 18.82 -16.58
CA PHE A 45 -16.53 17.69 -16.58
C PHE A 45 -15.34 18.01 -17.49
N SER A 46 -14.14 17.57 -17.11
CA SER A 46 -12.92 17.77 -17.91
C SER A 46 -12.68 16.56 -18.82
N PHE A 47 -11.96 15.55 -18.34
CA PHE A 47 -11.75 14.26 -19.01
C PHE A 47 -12.40 13.09 -18.24
N GLU A 48 -13.00 13.36 -17.08
CA GLU A 48 -13.60 12.33 -16.24
C GLU A 48 -14.88 11.78 -16.89
N THR A 49 -14.96 10.46 -17.04
CA THR A 49 -16.20 9.77 -17.44
C THR A 49 -17.14 9.55 -16.25
N LEU A 50 -16.58 9.31 -15.07
CA LEU A 50 -17.30 9.14 -13.81
C LEU A 50 -16.65 10.00 -12.73
N LYS A 51 -17.45 10.84 -12.08
CA LYS A 51 -17.07 11.53 -10.84
C LYS A 51 -17.82 10.87 -9.69
N VAL A 52 -17.09 10.51 -8.64
CA VAL A 52 -17.68 10.09 -7.37
C VAL A 52 -17.31 11.15 -6.35
N LYS A 53 -18.31 11.81 -5.75
CA LYS A 53 -18.08 12.98 -4.88
C LYS A 53 -18.73 12.80 -3.51
N GLY A 54 -18.01 13.17 -2.47
CA GLY A 54 -18.35 13.04 -1.06
C GLY A 54 -17.11 13.32 -0.23
N ASP A 55 -17.26 13.41 1.09
CA ASP A 55 -16.12 13.59 2.02
C ASP A 55 -15.18 12.37 2.06
N SER A 56 -15.64 11.19 1.66
CA SER A 56 -14.83 9.97 1.53
C SER A 56 -15.44 9.07 0.48
N PRO A 57 -15.25 9.39 -0.82
CA PRO A 57 -15.93 8.71 -1.91
C PRO A 57 -15.41 7.28 -2.06
N GLN A 58 -16.34 6.33 -2.11
CA GLN A 58 -16.04 4.90 -2.11
C GLN A 58 -16.92 4.18 -3.13
N ILE A 59 -16.38 3.12 -3.72
CA ILE A 59 -17.09 2.16 -4.56
C ILE A 59 -16.96 0.80 -3.88
N TYR A 60 -18.09 0.22 -3.52
CA TYR A 60 -18.18 -1.07 -2.84
C TYR A 60 -18.57 -2.17 -3.83
N PHE A 61 -17.78 -3.24 -3.84
CA PHE A 61 -17.96 -4.44 -4.64
C PHE A 61 -18.37 -5.58 -3.72
N LYS A 62 -19.66 -5.88 -3.72
CA LYS A 62 -20.22 -7.01 -2.95
C LYS A 62 -20.22 -8.28 -3.80
N ASP A 63 -19.52 -9.31 -3.34
CA ASP A 63 -19.61 -10.64 -3.91
C ASP A 63 -20.86 -11.35 -3.36
N THR A 64 -21.90 -11.42 -4.20
CA THR A 64 -23.17 -12.09 -3.84
C THR A 64 -23.18 -13.57 -4.20
N SER A 65 -22.04 -14.17 -4.55
CA SER A 65 -21.97 -15.58 -4.93
C SER A 65 -22.33 -16.51 -3.76
N ASN A 66 -23.19 -17.49 -4.03
CA ASN A 66 -23.75 -18.40 -3.02
C ASN A 66 -23.22 -19.84 -3.14
N SER A 67 -22.53 -20.19 -4.23
CA SER A 67 -21.87 -21.49 -4.38
C SER A 67 -20.58 -21.53 -3.55
N GLY A 68 -20.30 -22.66 -2.91
CA GLY A 68 -19.02 -22.89 -2.23
C GLY A 68 -17.81 -23.03 -3.17
N ALA A 69 -18.03 -23.02 -4.48
CA ALA A 69 -16.97 -23.08 -5.49
C ALA A 69 -16.36 -21.70 -5.82
N PHE A 70 -16.95 -20.61 -5.33
CA PHE A 70 -16.49 -19.26 -5.58
C PHE A 70 -15.94 -18.61 -4.30
N PRO A 71 -14.88 -17.78 -4.39
CA PRO A 71 -14.54 -16.83 -3.34
C PRO A 71 -15.75 -15.95 -2.99
N ARG A 72 -15.77 -15.36 -1.80
CA ARG A 72 -16.84 -14.45 -1.35
C ARG A 72 -16.27 -13.18 -0.71
N ASN A 73 -15.15 -12.72 -1.24
CA ASN A 73 -14.47 -11.55 -0.68
C ASN A 73 -15.12 -10.30 -1.27
N ASP A 74 -15.63 -9.47 -0.39
CA ASP A 74 -16.17 -8.15 -0.71
C ASP A 74 -15.02 -7.15 -0.73
N TRP A 75 -14.97 -6.33 -1.76
CA TRP A 75 -13.90 -5.36 -1.97
C TRP A 75 -14.43 -3.94 -1.91
N GLN A 76 -13.56 -3.01 -1.54
CA GLN A 76 -13.83 -1.60 -1.62
C GLN A 76 -12.63 -0.87 -2.18
N ILE A 77 -12.90 0.15 -2.99
CA ILE A 77 -11.92 1.13 -3.42
C ILE A 77 -12.42 2.50 -3.02
N GLY A 78 -11.53 3.38 -2.59
CA GLY A 78 -11.96 4.72 -2.24
C GLY A 78 -10.81 5.63 -1.85
N VAL A 79 -11.21 6.85 -1.56
CA VAL A 79 -10.37 7.85 -0.89
C VAL A 79 -10.96 8.07 0.49
N SER A 80 -10.10 8.22 1.49
CA SER A 80 -10.51 8.60 2.83
C SER A 80 -9.71 9.80 3.27
N ASP A 81 -10.37 10.78 3.88
CA ASP A 81 -9.72 11.96 4.44
C ASP A 81 -9.32 11.76 5.91
N GLU A 82 -9.84 10.70 6.56
CA GLU A 82 -9.51 10.30 7.93
C GLU A 82 -9.70 8.79 8.12
N VAL A 83 -8.61 8.04 8.34
CA VAL A 83 -8.70 6.73 8.99
C VAL A 83 -7.83 6.73 10.22
N ALA A 84 -8.46 6.83 11.39
CA ALA A 84 -7.87 6.49 12.69
C ALA A 84 -6.45 7.08 12.96
N GLY A 85 -6.20 8.32 12.52
CA GLY A 85 -4.95 9.03 12.78
C GLY A 85 -3.88 8.96 11.67
N SER A 86 -4.16 8.35 10.52
CA SER A 86 -3.34 8.52 9.31
C SER A 86 -3.85 9.67 8.44
N ALA A 87 -2.95 10.26 7.64
CA ALA A 87 -3.28 11.23 6.60
C ALA A 87 -4.32 10.66 5.62
N ALA A 88 -4.91 11.54 4.79
CA ALA A 88 -5.78 11.13 3.71
C ALA A 88 -5.12 10.02 2.87
N SER A 89 -5.86 9.08 2.28
CA SER A 89 -5.27 8.05 1.43
C SER A 89 -6.22 7.48 0.39
N PHE A 90 -5.65 7.05 -0.74
CA PHE A 90 -6.32 6.17 -1.69
C PHE A 90 -6.07 4.71 -1.29
N PHE A 91 -7.12 3.88 -1.28
CA PHE A 91 -6.99 2.51 -0.82
C PHE A 91 -7.82 1.50 -1.62
N ILE A 92 -7.35 0.24 -1.57
CA ILE A 92 -8.13 -0.96 -1.92
C ILE A 92 -8.17 -1.85 -0.69
N GLU A 93 -9.37 -2.25 -0.30
CA GLU A 93 -9.64 -3.01 0.92
C GLU A 93 -10.43 -4.28 0.64
N ASP A 94 -9.99 -5.39 1.23
CA ASP A 94 -10.82 -6.57 1.45
C ASP A 94 -11.68 -6.29 2.69
N THR A 95 -12.94 -5.94 2.45
CA THR A 95 -13.89 -5.56 3.50
C THR A 95 -14.44 -6.76 4.26
N THR A 96 -14.40 -7.96 3.67
CA THR A 96 -14.77 -9.21 4.37
C THR A 96 -13.84 -9.46 5.54
N HIS A 97 -12.56 -9.09 5.40
CA HIS A 97 -11.54 -9.28 6.43
C HIS A 97 -11.13 -7.97 7.12
N SER A 98 -11.63 -6.82 6.67
CA SER A 98 -11.24 -5.47 7.10
C SER A 98 -9.74 -5.23 6.96
N ARG A 99 -9.22 -5.47 5.75
CA ARG A 99 -7.77 -5.38 5.47
C ARG A 99 -7.51 -4.63 4.18
N ARG A 100 -6.84 -3.48 4.30
CA ARG A 100 -6.25 -2.80 3.15
C ARG A 100 -5.15 -3.66 2.53
N VAL A 101 -5.24 -3.84 1.22
CA VAL A 101 -4.23 -4.55 0.41
C VAL A 101 -3.40 -3.58 -0.41
N LEU A 102 -3.88 -2.36 -0.58
CA LEU A 102 -3.15 -1.24 -1.16
C LEU A 102 -3.55 0.02 -0.41
N GLU A 103 -2.57 0.82 -0.05
CA GLU A 103 -2.77 2.17 0.46
C GLU A 103 -1.70 3.09 -0.13
N ILE A 104 -2.12 4.26 -0.59
CA ILE A 104 -1.27 5.30 -1.18
C ILE A 104 -1.56 6.63 -0.48
N SER A 105 -0.54 7.24 0.11
CA SER A 105 -0.65 8.56 0.74
C SER A 105 -0.57 9.70 -0.30
N PRO A 106 -1.06 10.91 0.03
CA PRO A 106 -0.88 12.13 -0.76
C PRO A 106 0.58 12.47 -1.04
N GLU A 107 1.47 12.08 -0.13
CA GLU A 107 2.91 12.25 -0.23
C GLU A 107 3.56 11.26 -1.21
N GLY A 108 2.85 10.18 -1.58
CA GLY A 108 3.29 9.16 -2.53
C GLY A 108 3.83 7.89 -1.88
N ASP A 109 3.72 7.75 -0.57
CA ASP A 109 4.09 6.54 0.17
C ASP A 109 3.13 5.40 -0.17
N VAL A 110 3.65 4.18 -0.30
CA VAL A 110 2.85 3.03 -0.72
C VAL A 110 2.97 1.89 0.28
N ALA A 111 1.84 1.40 0.79
CA ALA A 111 1.75 0.12 1.48
C ALA A 111 1.13 -0.93 0.55
N LEU A 112 1.92 -1.94 0.18
CA LEU A 112 1.51 -3.00 -0.73
C LEU A 112 1.35 -4.33 0.01
N GLY A 113 0.13 -4.86 -0.01
CA GLY A 113 -0.25 -6.11 0.62
C GLY A 113 -0.91 -5.91 1.99
N THR A 114 -1.67 -6.93 2.39
CA THR A 114 -2.37 -6.98 3.67
C THR A 114 -1.43 -6.77 4.87
N MET A 115 -1.81 -5.96 5.87
CA MET A 115 -0.98 -5.69 7.06
C MET A 115 0.36 -5.00 6.75
N SER A 116 0.54 -4.48 5.54
CA SER A 116 1.63 -3.55 5.24
C SER A 116 1.33 -2.21 5.88
N VAL A 117 2.35 -1.54 6.38
CA VAL A 117 2.24 -0.20 6.98
C VAL A 117 2.80 0.84 6.02
N VAL A 118 2.19 2.01 5.97
CA VAL A 118 2.71 3.16 5.24
C VAL A 118 4.00 3.64 5.93
N VAL A 119 5.04 3.87 5.15
CA VAL A 119 6.35 4.32 5.61
C VAL A 119 6.76 5.51 4.74
N GLU A 120 7.19 6.60 5.37
CA GLU A 120 7.62 7.83 4.71
C GLU A 120 8.73 7.55 3.68
N ASP A 121 8.55 8.12 2.49
CA ASP A 121 9.43 8.00 1.32
C ASP A 121 9.70 6.54 0.88
N ALA A 122 8.74 5.63 1.08
CA ALA A 122 8.95 4.21 0.81
C ALA A 122 7.76 3.46 0.17
N ILE A 123 8.10 2.39 -0.55
CA ILE A 123 7.17 1.31 -0.90
C ILE A 123 7.36 0.18 0.12
N SER A 124 6.45 0.11 1.08
CA SER A 124 6.41 -0.94 2.08
C SER A 124 5.68 -2.18 1.56
N VAL A 125 6.28 -3.36 1.71
CA VAL A 125 5.66 -4.64 1.36
C VAL A 125 5.21 -5.45 2.59
N GLY A 126 5.24 -4.84 3.78
CA GLY A 126 4.89 -5.51 5.02
C GLY A 126 4.95 -4.64 6.27
N SER A 127 5.13 -5.30 7.40
CA SER A 127 5.36 -4.68 8.71
C SER A 127 6.39 -5.49 9.49
N GLU A 128 6.75 -5.04 10.68
CA GLU A 128 7.69 -5.76 11.55
C GLU A 128 7.28 -7.21 11.81
N SER A 129 5.98 -7.49 11.91
CA SER A 129 5.45 -8.82 12.20
C SER A 129 4.96 -9.59 10.96
N ALA A 130 4.90 -8.95 9.79
CA ALA A 130 4.38 -9.54 8.55
C ALA A 130 5.16 -9.02 7.33
N GLN A 131 6.33 -9.60 7.06
CA GLN A 131 7.12 -9.30 5.87
C GLN A 131 6.70 -10.14 4.67
N ARG A 132 6.97 -9.63 3.46
CA ARG A 132 6.80 -10.36 2.20
C ARG A 132 8.12 -10.48 1.47
N ARG A 133 8.29 -11.60 0.77
CA ARG A 133 9.37 -11.72 -0.22
C ARG A 133 8.99 -10.98 -1.48
N VAL A 134 9.96 -10.31 -2.09
CA VAL A 134 9.88 -9.85 -3.47
C VAL A 134 10.56 -10.90 -4.35
N THR A 135 9.80 -11.55 -5.22
CA THR A 135 10.29 -12.66 -6.06
C THR A 135 10.34 -12.26 -7.52
N PHE A 136 11.17 -12.95 -8.31
CA PHE A 136 11.41 -12.64 -9.73
C PHE A 136 12.10 -11.29 -9.97
N VAL A 137 13.00 -10.90 -9.05
CA VAL A 137 13.91 -9.76 -9.23
C VAL A 137 15.05 -10.19 -10.16
N ALA A 138 15.21 -9.48 -11.28
CA ALA A 138 16.32 -9.71 -12.22
C ALA A 138 17.67 -9.33 -11.60
N ASP A 139 18.77 -9.60 -12.30
CA ASP A 139 20.09 -9.12 -11.88
C ASP A 139 20.15 -7.59 -12.09
N ALA A 140 20.77 -6.86 -11.16
CA ALA A 140 20.88 -5.40 -11.20
C ALA A 140 21.83 -4.94 -12.32
N GLU A 141 21.47 -3.86 -13.03
CA GLU A 141 22.26 -3.28 -14.13
C GLU A 141 22.70 -1.83 -13.85
N SER A 142 21.98 -1.11 -12.97
CA SER A 142 22.25 0.28 -12.58
C SER A 142 22.34 0.45 -11.06
N ASP A 143 22.94 1.56 -10.61
CA ASP A 143 23.17 1.86 -9.19
C ASP A 143 21.90 1.90 -8.32
N THR A 144 20.72 2.10 -8.93
CA THR A 144 19.43 2.20 -8.26
C THR A 144 18.61 0.91 -8.31
N ASP A 145 19.16 -0.17 -8.84
CA ASP A 145 18.43 -1.43 -8.98
C ASP A 145 18.48 -2.27 -7.70
N ALA A 146 17.41 -3.04 -7.47
CA ALA A 146 17.39 -4.00 -6.37
C ALA A 146 18.31 -5.19 -6.66
N VAL A 147 19.11 -5.59 -5.67
CA VAL A 147 19.98 -6.77 -5.76
C VAL A 147 19.22 -8.03 -5.34
N ASN A 148 19.31 -9.10 -6.13
CA ASN A 148 18.72 -10.39 -5.79
C ASN A 148 19.71 -11.31 -5.03
N LEU A 149 19.21 -12.43 -4.50
CA LEU A 149 20.02 -13.35 -3.68
C LEU A 149 21.19 -13.99 -4.44
N ARG A 150 21.05 -14.25 -5.75
CA ARG A 150 22.12 -14.87 -6.57
C ARG A 150 23.30 -13.93 -6.66
N THR A 151 23.07 -12.67 -7.05
CA THR A 151 24.14 -11.65 -7.13
C THR A 151 24.83 -11.46 -5.78
N ALA A 152 24.07 -11.44 -4.68
CA ALA A 152 24.67 -11.33 -3.34
C ALA A 152 25.55 -12.54 -2.98
N GLN A 153 25.12 -13.77 -3.32
CA GLN A 153 25.91 -14.98 -3.10
C GLN A 153 27.16 -15.03 -3.99
N ASP A 154 27.09 -14.54 -5.23
CA ASP A 154 28.24 -14.42 -6.13
C ASP A 154 29.27 -13.41 -5.61
N VAL A 155 28.84 -12.29 -5.03
CA VAL A 155 29.78 -11.36 -4.37
C VAL A 155 30.48 -12.05 -3.20
N VAL A 156 29.74 -12.74 -2.34
CA VAL A 156 30.30 -13.43 -1.16
C VAL A 156 31.26 -14.55 -1.56
N SER A 157 30.95 -15.33 -2.59
CA SER A 157 31.80 -16.44 -3.05
C SER A 157 33.10 -15.97 -3.71
N ASN A 158 33.12 -14.75 -4.24
CA ASN A 158 34.31 -14.12 -4.83
C ASN A 158 35.16 -13.35 -3.82
N LEU A 159 34.81 -13.33 -2.52
CA LEU A 159 35.68 -12.78 -1.48
C LEU A 159 36.84 -13.77 -1.24
N ASP A 160 38.06 -13.38 -1.61
CA ASP A 160 39.28 -14.18 -1.41
C ASP A 160 39.81 -14.09 0.02
N VAL A 161 39.00 -14.60 0.95
CA VAL A 161 39.34 -14.65 2.38
C VAL A 161 40.49 -15.64 2.65
N GLU A 162 40.65 -16.64 1.79
CA GLU A 162 41.69 -17.67 1.95
C GLU A 162 43.09 -17.12 1.69
N ALA A 163 43.28 -16.31 0.64
CA ALA A 163 44.57 -15.68 0.38
C ALA A 163 44.96 -14.70 1.50
N GLU A 164 44.01 -13.86 1.94
CA GLU A 164 44.26 -12.88 3.01
C GLU A 164 44.58 -13.57 4.35
N ALA A 165 43.91 -14.69 4.66
CA ALA A 165 44.21 -15.51 5.83
C ALA A 165 45.60 -16.14 5.76
N ALA A 166 46.01 -16.64 4.59
CA ALA A 166 47.34 -17.23 4.41
C ALA A 166 48.48 -16.20 4.59
N GLU A 167 48.28 -14.97 4.11
CA GLU A 167 49.23 -13.88 4.34
C GLU A 167 49.35 -13.52 5.83
N LEU A 168 48.22 -13.48 6.54
CA LEU A 168 48.20 -13.22 7.97
C LEU A 168 48.90 -14.33 8.76
N ASP A 169 48.65 -15.59 8.43
CA ASP A 169 49.31 -16.74 9.06
C ASP A 169 50.83 -16.71 8.85
N ALA A 170 51.29 -16.34 7.65
CA ALA A 170 52.71 -16.17 7.37
C ALA A 170 53.32 -15.03 8.23
N ALA A 171 52.62 -13.89 8.35
CA ALA A 171 53.07 -12.77 9.17
C ALA A 171 53.13 -13.13 10.67
N LEU A 172 52.16 -13.89 11.18
CA LEU A 172 52.15 -14.39 12.56
C LEU A 172 53.30 -15.36 12.83
N SER A 173 53.57 -16.26 11.88
CA SER A 173 54.70 -17.19 11.96
C SER A 173 56.04 -16.45 12.06
N GLU A 174 56.24 -15.44 11.21
CA GLU A 174 57.43 -14.58 11.24
C GLU A 174 57.55 -13.78 12.55
N LEU A 175 56.45 -13.24 13.06
CA LEU A 175 56.46 -12.51 14.34
C LEU A 175 56.81 -13.44 15.51
N ASN A 176 56.27 -14.64 15.54
CA ASN A 176 56.60 -15.66 16.55
C ASN A 176 58.07 -16.06 16.49
N ALA A 177 58.63 -16.21 15.29
CA ALA A 177 60.06 -16.47 15.09
C ALA A 177 60.93 -15.33 15.65
N ARG A 178 60.57 -14.07 15.38
CA ARG A 178 61.26 -12.89 15.92
C ARG A 178 61.18 -12.81 17.45
N LEU A 179 60.02 -13.08 18.03
CA LEU A 179 59.83 -13.07 19.48
C LEU A 179 60.68 -14.16 20.14
N SER A 180 60.73 -15.35 19.54
CA SER A 180 61.56 -16.46 20.02
C SER A 180 63.05 -16.11 19.98
N ALA A 181 63.52 -15.50 18.88
CA ALA A 181 64.89 -15.03 18.76
C ALA A 181 65.23 -13.93 19.77
N LEU A 182 64.28 -13.00 20.04
CA LEU A 182 64.46 -11.96 21.04
C LEU A 182 64.53 -12.54 22.46
N SER A 183 63.63 -13.46 22.79
CA SER A 183 63.62 -14.16 24.08
C SER A 183 64.97 -14.85 24.34
N ALA A 184 65.48 -15.62 23.37
CA ALA A 184 66.78 -16.27 23.49
C ALA A 184 67.93 -15.28 23.72
N ARG A 185 67.89 -14.11 23.07
CA ARG A 185 68.89 -13.04 23.26
C ARG A 185 68.80 -12.41 24.64
N VAL A 186 67.59 -12.20 25.17
CA VAL A 186 67.38 -11.66 26.52
C VAL A 186 67.87 -12.66 27.58
N SER A 187 67.54 -13.95 27.45
CA SER A 187 68.05 -14.99 28.36
C SER A 187 69.57 -15.09 28.38
N ALA A 188 70.25 -14.77 27.27
CA ALA A 188 71.71 -14.72 27.21
C ALA A 188 72.33 -13.48 27.88
N LEU A 189 71.53 -12.46 28.21
CA LEU A 189 71.95 -11.23 28.88
C LEU A 189 71.66 -11.24 30.38
N GLU A 190 70.86 -12.18 30.86
CA GLU A 190 70.67 -12.41 32.29
C GLU A 190 71.87 -13.19 32.84
N PRO A 191 72.68 -12.61 33.75
CA PRO A 191 73.88 -13.25 34.32
C PRO A 191 73.58 -14.37 35.32
#